data_AF-A0A3M7TFZ7-F1
#
_entry.id   AF-A0A3M7TFZ7-F1
#
_cell.length_a   1.000
_cell.length_b   1.000
_cell.length_c   1.000
_cell.angle_alpha   90.00
_cell.angle_beta   90.00
_cell.angle_gamma   90.00
#
_symmetry.space_group_name_H-M   'P 1'
#
loop_
_entity.id
_entity.type
_entity.pdbx_description
1 polymer ?
#
loop_
_entity_poly.entity_id
_entity_poly.type
_entity_poly.pdbx_seq_one_letter_code
_entity_poly.pdbx_strand_id
1 'polypeptide(L)'
;MKQLVTPFILCTYSLFFSQVGINTTTPESTLDIRGKNHLGPVTANDGILVPRVTDLITNGTVNGQLVYLVADSGTVTKGFYFWNGTVWTGFGDTIGDTTNDAWINDSVNDMIRLGTLSNGTTVRTIGTEFVAKDNGAVGIGTNSPDDSAIFDIKSADKGVLIPRVALISATDQTTIPSPAVGLLVYNTGAATLAFKGFVFWNGTEWRSINNETTINPTISGLNCNGASAFPPVFISGTPYNGTLTVPYSNGNGGSYQTNPSFTQNGLTFSLNQETLNIGNGVITYSVTGIPNFSSPNIATIPLSFLGYNCNAVIGANYSSFAVGEVRTSKITVPAIPFITNGGSRNMMNGKAITDITTTDRQAAYELATAADQSKFIIINGLRMDFLESYNNGSVSPKFFNNSSSDLTYNISSLSTNDANITGAGTSIKAGYYSYNIDGNDDFSCTADGATEYVNVMVTFGNGEWYNCTWHATRDVNSYHFYMTAQRLN
;
A
#
# COMPACT_ATOMS: atom_id res chain seq x y z
N MET A 1 -7.47 -5.78 133.77
CA MET A 1 -6.14 -6.04 133.14
C MET A 1 -6.21 -5.50 131.72
N LYS A 2 -5.53 -4.37 131.42
CA LYS A 2 -4.30 -4.26 130.57
C LYS A 2 -4.47 -4.97 129.21
N GLN A 3 -4.19 -4.38 128.04
CA GLN A 3 -2.89 -3.83 127.62
C GLN A 3 -3.03 -2.93 126.37
N LEU A 4 -2.16 -1.92 126.27
CA LEU A 4 -1.79 -1.22 125.04
C LEU A 4 -0.96 -2.14 124.13
N VAL A 5 -1.18 -2.08 122.81
CA VAL A 5 -0.18 -2.43 121.79
C VAL A 5 -0.32 -1.47 120.60
N THR A 6 0.77 -0.84 120.19
CA THR A 6 0.88 0.00 118.98
C THR A 6 1.91 -0.63 118.05
N PRO A 7 1.63 -0.83 116.74
CA PRO A 7 2.67 -1.15 115.78
C PRO A 7 2.94 0.00 114.81
N PHE A 8 4.23 0.22 114.56
CA PHE A 8 4.80 1.17 113.60
C PHE A 8 4.84 0.49 112.21
N ILE A 9 4.30 1.14 111.17
CA ILE A 9 4.24 0.61 109.78
C ILE A 9 5.32 1.28 108.92
N LEU A 10 6.10 0.43 108.24
CA LEU A 10 7.15 0.79 107.27
C LEU A 10 6.52 0.86 105.86
N CYS A 11 6.60 2.02 105.19
CA CYS A 11 6.08 2.22 103.82
C CYS A 11 7.14 1.90 102.75
N THR A 12 6.83 0.97 101.84
CA THR A 12 7.52 0.78 100.57
C THR A 12 6.78 1.52 99.45
N TYR A 13 7.50 2.30 98.64
CA TYR A 13 6.97 3.05 97.50
C TYR A 13 6.95 2.18 96.23
N SER A 14 5.79 2.10 95.57
CA SER A 14 5.63 1.51 94.23
C SER A 14 5.56 2.64 93.19
N LEU A 15 6.36 2.56 92.12
CA LEU A 15 6.31 3.47 90.98
C LEU A 15 5.06 3.17 90.14
N PHE A 16 4.09 4.08 90.11
CA PHE A 16 2.97 4.02 89.17
C PHE A 16 3.24 4.94 87.98
N PHE A 17 3.11 4.42 86.75
CA PHE A 17 3.13 5.22 85.54
C PHE A 17 1.89 6.14 85.48
N SER A 18 2.06 7.37 84.96
CA SER A 18 1.04 8.43 84.90
C SER A 18 0.00 8.23 83.77
N GLN A 19 -0.53 7.02 83.60
CA GLN A 19 -1.63 6.76 82.67
C GLN A 19 -2.97 6.99 83.36
N VAL A 20 -3.92 7.61 82.65
CA VAL A 20 -5.27 7.83 83.14
C VAL A 20 -6.22 6.91 82.39
N GLY A 21 -6.79 5.93 83.09
CA GLY A 21 -7.87 5.10 82.59
C GLY A 21 -9.22 5.62 83.08
N ILE A 22 -10.18 5.81 82.16
CA ILE A 22 -11.59 6.06 82.50
C ILE A 22 -12.38 4.83 82.08
N ASN A 23 -13.04 4.19 83.06
CA ASN A 23 -13.70 2.89 82.94
C ASN A 23 -12.78 1.71 82.55
N THR A 24 -11.47 1.84 82.74
CA THR A 24 -10.50 0.75 82.65
C THR A 24 -9.45 0.89 83.75
N THR A 25 -9.08 -0.22 84.39
CA THR A 25 -8.00 -0.25 85.40
C THR A 25 -6.64 -0.61 84.78
N THR A 26 -6.62 -0.95 83.49
CA THR A 26 -5.43 -1.27 82.71
C THR A 26 -5.42 -0.41 81.44
N PRO A 27 -5.13 0.89 81.55
CA PRO A 27 -5.12 1.79 80.39
C PRO A 27 -4.04 1.39 79.38
N GLU A 28 -4.39 1.36 78.10
CA GLU A 28 -3.46 1.01 77.01
C GLU A 28 -2.74 2.23 76.40
N SER A 29 -3.13 3.44 76.80
CA SER A 29 -2.52 4.69 76.33
C SER A 29 -2.41 5.70 77.49
N THR A 30 -1.81 6.87 77.24
CA THR A 30 -1.71 7.93 78.26
C THR A 30 -3.08 8.38 78.79
N LEU A 31 -4.11 8.34 77.94
CA LEU A 31 -5.51 8.51 78.30
C LEU A 31 -6.36 7.47 77.55
N ASP A 32 -6.79 6.43 78.26
CA ASP A 32 -7.66 5.37 77.73
C ASP A 32 -9.08 5.55 78.27
N ILE A 33 -10.02 5.89 77.39
CA ILE A 33 -11.43 6.08 77.75
C ILE A 33 -12.23 4.96 77.07
N ARG A 34 -12.77 4.07 77.90
CA ARG A 34 -13.58 2.93 77.43
C ARG A 34 -15.06 3.16 77.73
N GLY A 35 -15.90 2.74 76.79
CA GLY A 35 -17.33 2.58 77.07
C GLY A 35 -17.53 1.53 78.17
N LYS A 36 -18.60 1.66 78.97
CA LYS A 36 -18.88 0.68 80.04
C LYS A 36 -19.02 -0.75 79.48
N ASN A 37 -19.44 -0.87 78.23
CA ASN A 37 -19.53 -2.09 77.45
C ASN A 37 -18.57 -2.06 76.26
N HIS A 38 -17.26 -1.82 76.47
CA HIS A 38 -16.27 -1.60 75.40
C HIS A 38 -16.08 -2.76 74.40
N LEU A 39 -16.69 -3.92 74.63
CA LEU A 39 -16.73 -5.06 73.71
C LEU A 39 -18.13 -5.30 73.10
N GLY A 40 -19.11 -4.45 73.38
CA GLY A 40 -20.47 -4.52 72.86
C GLY A 40 -20.91 -3.22 72.15
N PRO A 41 -22.20 -3.09 71.80
CA PRO A 41 -22.71 -1.94 71.05
C PRO A 41 -22.57 -0.62 71.82
N VAL A 42 -22.33 0.47 71.08
CA VAL A 42 -22.31 1.85 71.59
C VAL A 42 -23.67 2.22 72.21
N THR A 43 -23.66 2.82 73.39
CA THR A 43 -24.83 3.36 74.09
C THR A 43 -24.90 4.89 73.97
N ALA A 44 -26.05 5.49 74.30
CA ALA A 44 -26.25 6.94 74.22
C ALA A 44 -25.29 7.78 75.09
N ASN A 45 -24.61 7.15 76.05
CA ASN A 45 -23.69 7.82 76.97
C ASN A 45 -22.21 7.53 76.65
N ASP A 46 -21.93 6.72 75.63
CA ASP A 46 -20.55 6.44 75.21
C ASP A 46 -20.01 7.56 74.32
N GLY A 47 -18.75 7.94 74.52
CA GLY A 47 -18.06 8.97 73.76
C GLY A 47 -17.39 10.03 74.64
N ILE A 48 -16.82 11.04 73.98
CA ILE A 48 -16.17 12.18 74.64
C ILE A 48 -16.84 13.46 74.15
N LEU A 49 -17.37 14.26 75.08
CA LEU A 49 -17.81 15.61 74.77
C LEU A 49 -16.60 16.54 74.78
N VAL A 50 -16.28 17.09 73.61
CA VAL A 50 -15.27 18.14 73.45
C VAL A 50 -15.91 19.53 73.62
N PRO A 51 -15.12 20.60 73.84
CA PRO A 51 -15.65 21.95 73.89
C PRO A 51 -16.53 22.27 72.68
N ARG A 52 -17.71 22.79 72.97
CA ARG A 52 -18.73 23.15 71.98
C ARG A 52 -18.72 24.65 71.76
N VAL A 53 -18.59 25.07 70.51
CA VAL A 53 -18.42 26.48 70.12
C VAL A 53 -19.49 26.88 69.11
N THR A 54 -19.81 28.19 69.05
CA THR A 54 -20.82 28.76 68.14
C THR A 54 -20.23 29.30 66.84
N ASP A 55 -18.92 29.52 66.80
CA ASP A 55 -18.16 29.98 65.64
C ASP A 55 -16.71 29.49 65.76
N LEU A 56 -15.94 29.69 64.68
CA LEU A 56 -14.51 29.35 64.60
C LEU A 56 -13.67 30.59 64.23
N ILE A 57 -14.14 31.78 64.61
CA ILE A 57 -13.48 33.05 64.24
C ILE A 57 -12.18 33.22 65.05
N THR A 58 -12.13 32.66 66.25
CA THR A 58 -10.94 32.71 67.12
C THR A 58 -10.00 31.56 66.80
N ASN A 59 -8.75 31.87 66.45
CA ASN A 59 -7.70 30.87 66.19
C ASN A 59 -7.41 30.01 67.42
N GLY A 60 -7.09 28.73 67.17
CA GLY A 60 -6.51 27.87 68.19
C GLY A 60 -5.11 28.32 68.58
N THR A 61 -4.69 27.96 69.80
CA THR A 61 -3.37 28.31 70.35
C THR A 61 -2.38 27.15 70.35
N VAL A 62 -2.85 25.92 70.11
CA VAL A 62 -2.03 24.70 70.09
C VAL A 62 -2.55 23.76 69.00
N ASN A 63 -1.63 23.14 68.24
CA ASN A 63 -1.99 22.16 67.21
C ASN A 63 -2.74 20.97 67.82
N GLY A 64 -3.82 20.54 67.17
CA GLY A 64 -4.66 19.44 67.62
C GLY A 64 -5.74 19.82 68.64
N GLN A 65 -5.90 21.10 68.98
CA GLN A 65 -7.07 21.56 69.73
C GLN A 65 -8.35 21.17 68.99
N LEU A 66 -9.24 20.43 69.66
CA LEU A 66 -10.45 19.86 69.08
C LEU A 66 -11.69 20.54 69.68
N VAL A 67 -12.59 21.00 68.80
CA VAL A 67 -13.88 21.58 69.17
C VAL A 67 -15.00 20.98 68.32
N TYR A 68 -16.23 21.12 68.81
CA TYR A 68 -17.42 20.82 68.05
C TYR A 68 -18.20 22.11 67.81
N LEU A 69 -18.28 22.55 66.56
CA LEU A 69 -19.12 23.67 66.14
C LEU A 69 -20.58 23.23 66.20
N VAL A 70 -21.41 23.90 67.00
CA VAL A 70 -22.77 23.40 67.35
C VAL A 70 -23.84 23.67 66.29
N ALA A 71 -23.59 24.63 65.40
CA ALA A 71 -24.45 25.03 64.29
C ALA A 71 -23.59 25.65 63.17
N ASP A 72 -24.11 25.69 61.94
CA ASP A 72 -23.42 26.34 60.82
C ASP A 72 -23.10 27.81 61.15
N SER A 73 -21.89 28.25 60.80
CA SER A 73 -21.39 29.59 61.08
C SER A 73 -20.75 30.17 59.81
N GLY A 74 -21.49 31.01 59.11
CA GLY A 74 -21.08 31.50 57.78
C GLY A 74 -20.99 30.36 56.77
N THR A 75 -19.81 30.19 56.14
CA THR A 75 -19.53 29.11 55.18
C THR A 75 -19.03 27.82 55.85
N VAL A 76 -18.87 27.82 57.17
CA VAL A 76 -18.36 26.68 57.95
C VAL A 76 -19.54 25.88 58.49
N THR A 77 -19.61 24.58 58.17
CA THR A 77 -20.71 23.70 58.57
C THR A 77 -20.53 23.17 59.99
N LYS A 78 -21.63 22.90 60.69
CA LYS A 78 -21.65 22.23 61.99
C LYS A 78 -20.84 20.94 61.95
N GLY A 79 -19.92 20.75 62.89
CA GLY A 79 -19.08 19.55 62.90
C GLY A 79 -17.92 19.59 63.89
N PHE A 80 -17.10 18.55 63.85
CA PHE A 80 -15.82 18.53 64.55
C PHE A 80 -14.78 19.32 63.75
N TYR A 81 -14.01 20.14 64.46
CA TYR A 81 -12.92 20.92 63.90
C TYR A 81 -11.69 20.80 64.78
N PHE A 82 -10.53 20.69 64.16
CA PHE A 82 -9.26 20.77 64.87
C PHE A 82 -8.42 21.95 64.40
N TRP A 83 -7.67 22.56 65.31
CA TRP A 83 -6.69 23.58 64.95
C TRP A 83 -5.46 22.91 64.36
N ASN A 84 -5.18 23.16 63.08
CA ASN A 84 -4.04 22.56 62.39
C ASN A 84 -2.73 23.38 62.54
N GLY A 85 -2.78 24.47 63.30
CA GLY A 85 -1.69 25.45 63.45
C GLY A 85 -1.91 26.76 62.69
N THR A 86 -2.82 26.76 61.71
CA THR A 86 -3.07 27.92 60.83
C THR A 86 -4.56 28.23 60.67
N VAL A 87 -5.42 27.22 60.63
CA VAL A 87 -6.87 27.37 60.46
C VAL A 87 -7.59 26.22 61.17
N TRP A 88 -8.85 26.44 61.54
CA TRP A 88 -9.75 25.36 61.93
C TRP A 88 -10.08 24.50 60.73
N THR A 89 -9.69 23.23 60.77
CA THR A 89 -9.97 22.25 59.71
C THR A 89 -11.06 21.30 60.18
N GLY A 90 -12.13 21.21 59.38
CA GLY A 90 -13.23 20.28 59.63
C GLY A 90 -12.83 18.85 59.33
N PHE A 91 -13.32 17.90 60.12
CA PHE A 91 -13.25 16.49 59.72
C PHE A 91 -14.20 16.26 58.53
N GLY A 92 -13.66 15.93 57.36
CA GLY A 92 -14.43 15.72 56.13
C GLY A 92 -14.45 16.89 55.14
N ASP A 93 -13.77 18.00 55.44
CA ASP A 93 -13.59 19.12 54.50
C ASP A 93 -12.23 18.96 53.80
N THR A 94 -12.20 18.19 52.71
CA THR A 94 -11.07 18.20 51.78
C THR A 94 -11.60 18.42 50.38
N ILE A 95 -11.03 19.45 49.74
CA ILE A 95 -11.22 19.81 48.34
C ILE A 95 -10.81 18.62 47.46
N GLY A 96 -11.77 17.78 47.02
CA GLY A 96 -11.56 16.64 46.10
C GLY A 96 -12.45 15.42 46.40
N ASP A 97 -13.06 14.85 45.36
CA ASP A 97 -14.28 14.01 45.34
C ASP A 97 -14.45 12.92 46.43
N THR A 98 -15.55 13.00 47.20
CA THR A 98 -16.00 11.96 48.15
C THR A 98 -17.26 11.22 47.69
N THR A 99 -17.30 10.88 46.39
CA THR A 99 -18.08 9.86 45.67
C THR A 99 -19.31 10.34 44.89
N ASN A 100 -19.15 10.50 43.56
CA ASN A 100 -20.24 10.30 42.60
C ASN A 100 -19.82 9.86 41.18
N ASP A 101 -18.75 9.07 41.07
CA ASP A 101 -18.58 7.94 40.14
C ASP A 101 -17.59 6.95 40.75
N ALA A 102 -18.03 6.26 41.81
CA ALA A 102 -17.18 5.32 42.52
C ALA A 102 -16.74 4.20 41.56
N TRP A 103 -15.46 4.18 41.22
CA TRP A 103 -14.80 2.99 40.72
C TRP A 103 -15.07 1.86 41.72
N ILE A 104 -15.91 0.91 41.31
CA ILE A 104 -16.29 -0.25 42.11
C ILE A 104 -15.18 -1.28 41.93
N ASN A 105 -14.57 -1.70 43.03
CA ASN A 105 -13.78 -2.92 43.06
C ASN A 105 -14.72 -4.13 43.00
N ASP A 106 -14.78 -4.79 41.85
CA ASP A 106 -15.63 -5.93 41.58
C ASP A 106 -14.81 -7.22 41.72
N SER A 107 -14.56 -7.62 42.96
CA SER A 107 -13.73 -8.78 43.30
C SER A 107 -14.31 -10.13 42.87
N VAL A 108 -15.56 -10.16 42.38
CA VAL A 108 -16.17 -11.37 41.82
C VAL A 108 -15.71 -11.59 40.38
N ASN A 109 -15.41 -10.50 39.68
CA ASN A 109 -15.04 -10.49 38.26
C ASN A 109 -13.60 -10.01 38.03
N ASP A 110 -12.79 -9.90 39.10
CA ASP A 110 -11.39 -9.48 39.09
C ASP A 110 -11.16 -8.19 38.28
N MET A 111 -11.96 -7.16 38.55
CA MET A 111 -11.90 -5.90 37.81
C MET A 111 -12.36 -4.68 38.60
N ILE A 112 -11.96 -3.49 38.13
CA ILE A 112 -12.48 -2.21 38.56
C ILE A 112 -13.40 -1.65 37.47
N ARG A 113 -14.56 -1.11 37.86
CA ARG A 113 -15.54 -0.57 36.89
C ARG A 113 -16.23 0.71 37.35
N LEU A 114 -16.73 1.48 36.40
CA LEU A 114 -17.68 2.57 36.68
C LEU A 114 -19.08 1.98 36.90
N GLY A 115 -19.58 2.00 38.14
CA GLY A 115 -20.87 1.38 38.49
C GLY A 115 -22.10 2.22 38.17
N THR A 116 -21.96 3.54 38.23
CA THR A 116 -23.05 4.50 38.07
C THR A 116 -22.67 5.57 37.04
N LEU A 117 -23.67 6.26 36.48
CA LEU A 117 -23.47 7.49 35.71
C LEU A 117 -22.77 8.55 36.58
N SER A 118 -22.32 9.66 36.00
CA SER A 118 -21.70 10.78 36.74
C SER A 118 -22.61 11.45 37.78
N ASN A 119 -23.89 11.05 37.85
CA ASN A 119 -24.82 11.41 38.92
C ASN A 119 -24.75 10.45 40.13
N GLY A 120 -23.79 9.52 40.09
CA GLY A 120 -23.42 8.44 41.02
C GLY A 120 -24.53 7.64 41.71
N THR A 121 -25.76 7.78 41.24
CA THR A 121 -26.95 7.09 41.74
C THR A 121 -27.59 6.20 40.69
N THR A 122 -27.53 6.60 39.42
CA THR A 122 -28.10 5.83 38.31
C THR A 122 -27.12 4.78 37.84
N VAL A 123 -27.50 3.50 37.89
CA VAL A 123 -26.69 2.40 37.35
C VAL A 123 -26.47 2.60 35.85
N ARG A 124 -25.25 2.40 35.36
CA ARG A 124 -24.96 2.45 33.93
C ARG A 124 -25.73 1.38 33.18
N THR A 125 -26.28 1.73 32.02
CA THR A 125 -26.95 0.75 31.16
C THR A 125 -25.95 -0.28 30.66
N ILE A 126 -26.38 -1.55 30.55
CA ILE A 126 -25.54 -2.61 29.99
C ILE A 126 -25.08 -2.21 28.58
N GLY A 127 -23.79 -2.38 28.29
CA GLY A 127 -23.17 -1.98 27.02
C GLY A 127 -22.65 -0.54 26.99
N THR A 128 -22.60 0.15 28.14
CA THR A 128 -22.03 1.51 28.30
C THR A 128 -20.94 1.58 29.37
N GLU A 129 -20.45 0.42 29.80
CA GLU A 129 -19.48 0.29 30.88
C GLU A 129 -18.08 0.77 30.46
N PHE A 130 -17.30 1.16 31.46
CA PHE A 130 -15.84 1.19 31.36
C PHE A 130 -15.32 0.24 32.44
N VAL A 131 -14.49 -0.72 32.05
CA VAL A 131 -13.89 -1.71 32.97
C VAL A 131 -12.40 -1.83 32.74
N ALA A 132 -11.65 -2.07 33.82
CA ALA A 132 -10.24 -2.45 33.79
C ALA A 132 -10.07 -3.72 34.63
N LYS A 133 -9.72 -4.83 34.00
CA LYS A 133 -9.46 -6.12 34.66
C LYS A 133 -8.11 -6.09 35.38
N ASP A 134 -7.94 -6.95 36.38
CA ASP A 134 -6.69 -7.08 37.14
C ASP A 134 -5.49 -7.51 36.28
N ASN A 135 -5.76 -8.19 35.16
CA ASN A 135 -4.75 -8.55 34.16
C ASN A 135 -4.39 -7.41 33.20
N GLY A 136 -4.97 -6.21 33.38
CA GLY A 136 -4.72 -5.02 32.59
C GLY A 136 -5.61 -4.83 31.37
N ALA A 137 -6.50 -5.78 31.04
CA ALA A 137 -7.42 -5.63 29.92
C ALA A 137 -8.47 -4.54 30.18
N VAL A 138 -8.69 -3.67 29.21
CA VAL A 138 -9.65 -2.56 29.31
C VAL A 138 -10.83 -2.79 28.36
N GLY A 139 -12.05 -2.61 28.88
CA GLY A 139 -13.30 -2.68 28.11
C GLY A 139 -14.03 -1.35 28.10
N ILE A 140 -14.54 -0.95 26.93
CA ILE A 140 -15.46 0.18 26.78
C ILE A 140 -16.71 -0.32 26.05
N GLY A 141 -17.88 -0.14 26.66
CA GLY A 141 -19.15 -0.69 26.18
C GLY A 141 -19.28 -2.20 26.35
N THR A 142 -18.39 -2.82 27.13
CA THR A 142 -18.44 -4.22 27.52
C THR A 142 -17.85 -4.38 28.92
N ASN A 143 -18.44 -5.26 29.73
CA ASN A 143 -17.89 -5.67 31.03
C ASN A 143 -17.06 -6.97 30.92
N SER A 144 -17.07 -7.61 29.75
CA SER A 144 -16.29 -8.80 29.45
C SER A 144 -15.48 -8.56 28.18
N PRO A 145 -14.38 -7.77 28.25
CA PRO A 145 -13.38 -7.74 27.20
C PRO A 145 -13.02 -9.17 26.76
N ASP A 146 -12.92 -9.39 25.47
CA ASP A 146 -12.44 -10.65 24.89
C ASP A 146 -11.07 -11.02 25.48
N ASP A 147 -10.86 -12.30 25.82
CA ASP A 147 -9.63 -12.76 26.46
C ASP A 147 -8.38 -12.60 25.57
N SER A 148 -8.56 -12.43 24.26
CA SER A 148 -7.49 -12.16 23.31
C SER A 148 -7.16 -10.67 23.14
N ALA A 149 -7.92 -9.75 23.77
CA ALA A 149 -7.76 -8.31 23.61
C ALA A 149 -7.30 -7.63 24.91
N ILE A 150 -6.22 -6.84 24.84
CA ILE A 150 -5.85 -5.93 25.93
C ILE A 150 -6.76 -4.68 25.96
N PHE A 151 -7.39 -4.36 24.83
CA PHE A 151 -8.33 -3.26 24.70
C PHE A 151 -9.49 -3.65 23.79
N ASP A 152 -10.70 -3.70 24.35
CA ASP A 152 -11.92 -4.08 23.66
C ASP A 152 -12.94 -2.93 23.72
N ILE A 153 -13.37 -2.44 22.56
CA ILE A 153 -14.38 -1.38 22.45
C ILE A 153 -15.57 -1.93 21.69
N LYS A 154 -16.73 -1.96 22.34
CA LYS A 154 -17.98 -2.45 21.77
C LYS A 154 -19.00 -1.33 21.63
N SER A 155 -19.47 -1.11 20.40
CA SER A 155 -20.56 -0.19 20.09
C SER A 155 -21.32 -0.69 18.87
N ALA A 156 -22.63 -0.44 18.80
CA ALA A 156 -23.46 -0.82 17.65
C ALA A 156 -23.33 0.18 16.47
N ASP A 157 -22.99 1.44 16.75
CA ASP A 157 -23.06 2.53 15.77
C ASP A 157 -21.94 3.59 15.92
N LYS A 158 -20.95 3.39 16.80
CA LYS A 158 -19.79 4.27 16.98
C LYS A 158 -18.47 3.57 16.61
N GLY A 159 -17.49 4.38 16.20
CA GLY A 159 -16.11 3.93 15.93
C GLY A 159 -15.09 4.67 16.81
N VAL A 160 -13.81 4.40 16.57
CA VAL A 160 -12.70 4.98 17.34
C VAL A 160 -12.00 6.06 16.52
N LEU A 161 -11.87 7.27 17.09
CA LEU A 161 -10.95 8.28 16.57
C LEU A 161 -9.58 8.07 17.22
N ILE A 162 -8.60 7.67 16.42
CA ILE A 162 -7.20 7.59 16.83
C ILE A 162 -6.50 8.96 16.65
N PRO A 163 -5.27 9.15 17.17
CA PRO A 163 -4.52 10.39 16.98
C PRO A 163 -4.45 10.83 15.51
N ARG A 164 -4.78 12.10 15.27
CA ARG A 164 -4.75 12.74 13.95
C ARG A 164 -3.52 13.62 13.86
N VAL A 165 -2.64 13.32 12.90
CA VAL A 165 -1.31 13.93 12.81
C VAL A 165 -1.09 14.48 11.41
N ALA A 166 -0.49 15.66 11.30
CA ALA A 166 -0.18 16.31 10.03
C ALA A 166 1.27 15.97 9.62
N LEU A 167 1.50 14.76 9.13
CA LEU A 167 2.83 14.30 8.72
C LEU A 167 3.28 15.05 7.45
N ILE A 168 4.55 15.44 7.42
CA ILE A 168 5.09 16.30 6.34
C ILE A 168 5.76 15.54 5.19
N SER A 169 6.17 14.29 5.42
CA SER A 169 6.76 13.37 4.43
C SER A 169 6.49 11.91 4.81
N ALA A 170 6.67 10.99 3.87
CA ALA A 170 6.56 9.55 4.15
C ALA A 170 7.60 9.05 5.17
N THR A 171 8.69 9.79 5.41
CA THR A 171 9.76 9.41 6.37
C THR A 171 9.79 10.32 7.60
N ASP A 172 8.72 11.07 7.86
CA ASP A 172 8.66 12.06 8.92
C ASP A 172 8.77 11.43 10.32
N GLN A 173 9.91 11.65 10.98
CA GLN A 173 10.14 11.29 12.38
C GLN A 173 10.29 12.54 13.27
N THR A 174 9.93 13.71 12.76
CA THR A 174 10.02 14.98 13.50
C THR A 174 8.70 15.34 14.14
N THR A 175 7.58 15.17 13.43
CA THR A 175 6.24 15.38 13.97
C THR A 175 5.92 14.36 15.07
N ILE A 176 6.39 13.12 14.90
CA ILE A 176 6.36 12.07 15.91
C ILE A 176 7.80 11.58 16.10
N PRO A 177 8.52 12.05 17.14
CA PRO A 177 9.88 11.61 17.43
C PRO A 177 9.94 10.11 17.72
N SER A 178 10.89 9.41 17.07
CA SER A 178 11.15 7.98 17.26
C SER A 178 9.87 7.11 17.18
N PRO A 179 9.14 7.13 16.06
CA PRO A 179 7.88 6.40 15.96
C PRO A 179 8.12 4.89 16.09
N ALA A 180 7.31 4.24 16.93
CA ALA A 180 7.40 2.79 17.13
C ALA A 180 6.92 2.04 15.87
N VAL A 181 7.55 0.91 15.55
CA VAL A 181 7.08 0.03 14.46
C VAL A 181 5.66 -0.45 14.77
N GLY A 182 4.75 -0.30 13.80
CA GLY A 182 3.33 -0.61 13.95
C GLY A 182 2.49 0.53 14.54
N LEU A 183 3.08 1.69 14.89
CA LEU A 183 2.34 2.85 15.38
C LEU A 183 1.33 3.33 14.32
N LEU A 184 0.04 3.32 14.66
CA LEU A 184 -1.07 3.72 13.78
C LEU A 184 -1.55 5.14 14.10
N VAL A 185 -1.65 5.99 13.09
CA VAL A 185 -2.23 7.34 13.17
C VAL A 185 -3.10 7.63 11.96
N TYR A 186 -3.97 8.64 12.07
CA TYR A 186 -4.66 9.18 10.89
C TYR A 186 -3.88 10.40 10.38
N ASN A 187 -3.27 10.29 9.20
CA ASN A 187 -2.61 11.42 8.55
C ASN A 187 -3.63 12.42 8.01
N THR A 188 -3.52 13.69 8.39
CA THR A 188 -4.37 14.77 7.89
C THR A 188 -3.84 15.42 6.60
N GLY A 189 -2.60 15.10 6.22
CA GLY A 189 -1.93 15.58 5.00
C GLY A 189 -1.31 16.98 5.19
N ALA A 190 0.00 17.09 5.02
CA ALA A 190 0.75 18.34 5.09
C ALA A 190 2.00 18.31 4.20
N ALA A 191 2.49 19.50 3.83
CA ALA A 191 3.70 19.70 3.01
C ALA A 191 3.74 18.79 1.76
N THR A 192 4.75 17.92 1.67
CA THR A 192 4.97 17.03 0.53
C THR A 192 4.21 15.70 0.62
N LEU A 193 3.54 15.41 1.73
CA LEU A 193 2.75 14.19 1.89
C LEU A 193 1.26 14.52 1.73
N ALA A 194 0.73 14.31 0.53
CA ALA A 194 -0.65 14.64 0.20
C ALA A 194 -1.65 13.57 0.65
N PHE A 195 -1.17 12.35 0.91
CA PHE A 195 -2.00 11.22 1.34
C PHE A 195 -2.74 11.53 2.64
N LYS A 196 -4.07 11.36 2.64
CA LYS A 196 -4.92 11.50 3.85
C LYS A 196 -5.56 10.16 4.17
N GLY A 197 -5.42 9.70 5.41
CA GLY A 197 -5.96 8.41 5.81
C GLY A 197 -5.17 7.75 6.93
N PHE A 198 -5.55 6.52 7.27
CA PHE A 198 -4.84 5.71 8.25
C PHE A 198 -3.47 5.29 7.70
N VAL A 199 -2.43 5.60 8.48
CA VAL A 199 -1.06 5.21 8.19
C VAL A 199 -0.42 4.56 9.40
N PHE A 200 0.49 3.62 9.16
CA PHE A 200 1.33 3.04 10.21
C PHE A 200 2.81 3.20 9.89
N TRP A 201 3.64 3.32 10.93
CA TRP A 201 5.09 3.34 10.77
C TRP A 201 5.62 1.91 10.59
N ASN A 202 6.27 1.62 9.47
CA ASN A 202 6.83 0.28 9.22
C ASN A 202 8.27 0.09 9.73
N GLY A 203 8.87 1.13 10.34
CA GLY A 203 10.29 1.16 10.72
C GLY A 203 11.16 2.06 9.83
N THR A 204 10.68 2.41 8.64
CA THR A 204 11.40 3.20 7.63
C THR A 204 10.56 4.31 7.01
N GLU A 205 9.28 4.07 6.80
CA GLU A 205 8.30 5.00 6.24
C GLU A 205 6.91 4.80 6.88
N TRP A 206 6.10 5.86 6.81
CA TRP A 206 4.66 5.84 7.02
C TRP A 206 4.00 5.24 5.80
N ARG A 207 3.30 4.12 5.98
CA ARG A 207 2.58 3.42 4.91
C ARG A 207 1.10 3.45 5.17
N SER A 208 0.29 3.39 4.12
CA SER A 208 -1.15 3.26 4.25
C SER A 208 -1.50 1.91 4.92
N ILE A 209 -2.72 1.78 5.43
CA ILE A 209 -3.15 0.56 6.13
C ILE A 209 -3.11 -0.73 5.27
N ASN A 210 -3.24 -0.61 3.94
CA ASN A 210 -3.07 -1.71 2.99
C ASN A 210 -1.59 -1.97 2.62
N ASN A 211 -0.66 -1.38 3.37
CA ASN A 211 0.78 -1.48 3.17
C ASN A 211 1.26 -0.94 1.82
N GLU A 212 0.58 0.03 1.22
CA GLU A 212 1.10 0.77 0.06
C GLU A 212 1.98 1.92 0.54
N THR A 213 2.93 2.34 -0.31
CA THR A 213 3.74 3.51 0.03
C THR A 213 2.87 4.76 0.03
N THR A 214 3.17 5.70 0.92
CA THR A 214 2.53 7.02 0.93
C THR A 214 3.37 8.09 0.21
N ILE A 215 4.50 7.68 -0.38
CA ILE A 215 5.34 8.55 -1.19
C ILE A 215 4.51 9.12 -2.35
N ASN A 216 4.45 10.45 -2.44
CA ASN A 216 3.82 11.12 -3.57
C ASN A 216 4.56 10.76 -4.88
N PRO A 217 3.85 10.28 -5.92
CA PRO A 217 4.48 9.79 -7.14
C PRO A 217 5.05 10.96 -7.97
N THR A 218 6.29 10.79 -8.47
CA THR A 218 6.94 11.76 -9.35
C THR A 218 7.69 11.06 -10.48
N ILE A 219 7.69 11.69 -11.67
CA ILE A 219 8.49 11.27 -12.83
C ILE A 219 9.21 12.49 -13.42
N SER A 220 10.22 12.25 -14.26
CA SER A 220 10.96 13.29 -15.00
C SER A 220 10.51 13.48 -16.45
N GLY A 221 9.71 12.55 -16.97
CA GLY A 221 9.19 12.63 -18.34
C GLY A 221 8.24 11.49 -18.67
N LEU A 222 7.28 11.78 -19.54
CA LEU A 222 6.32 10.83 -20.11
C LEU A 222 6.60 10.68 -21.61
N ASN A 223 6.83 9.45 -22.07
CA ASN A 223 7.25 9.16 -23.45
C ASN A 223 6.12 8.49 -24.24
N CYS A 224 5.24 9.30 -24.82
CA CYS A 224 4.17 8.81 -25.68
C CYS A 224 4.64 8.21 -27.02
N ASN A 225 5.88 8.48 -27.46
CA ASN A 225 6.40 7.87 -28.70
C ASN A 225 6.68 6.37 -28.52
N GLY A 226 6.91 5.93 -27.28
CA GLY A 226 7.03 4.52 -26.92
C GLY A 226 5.71 3.89 -26.46
N ALA A 227 4.57 4.58 -26.63
CA ALA A 227 3.28 4.03 -26.22
C ALA A 227 2.87 2.85 -27.10
N SER A 228 2.29 1.82 -26.50
CA SER A 228 1.94 0.58 -27.18
C SER A 228 0.56 0.10 -26.74
N ALA A 229 -0.33 -0.17 -27.69
CA ALA A 229 -1.61 -0.78 -27.42
C ALA A 229 -1.57 -2.29 -27.66
N PHE A 230 -2.25 -3.05 -26.82
CA PHE A 230 -2.43 -4.49 -26.99
C PHE A 230 -3.90 -4.88 -26.77
N PRO A 231 -4.55 -5.57 -27.72
CA PRO A 231 -4.05 -5.92 -29.06
C PRO A 231 -3.74 -4.68 -29.94
N PRO A 232 -2.76 -4.74 -30.87
CA PRO A 232 -2.36 -3.57 -31.65
C PRO A 232 -3.33 -3.23 -32.80
N VAL A 233 -4.34 -4.08 -33.02
CA VAL A 233 -5.29 -3.99 -34.14
C VAL A 233 -6.63 -3.47 -33.62
N PHE A 234 -7.14 -2.43 -34.28
CA PHE A 234 -8.46 -1.85 -34.04
C PHE A 234 -9.34 -2.11 -35.25
N ILE A 235 -10.60 -2.46 -35.02
CA ILE A 235 -11.59 -2.70 -36.08
C ILE A 235 -12.80 -1.82 -35.79
N SER A 236 -13.03 -0.83 -36.67
CA SER A 236 -14.15 0.10 -36.54
C SER A 236 -15.47 -0.65 -36.38
N GLY A 237 -16.25 -0.28 -35.37
CA GLY A 237 -17.55 -0.90 -35.09
C GLY A 237 -17.51 -2.22 -34.30
N THR A 238 -16.33 -2.76 -34.00
CA THR A 238 -16.17 -4.00 -33.20
C THR A 238 -15.71 -3.68 -31.78
N PRO A 239 -16.26 -4.33 -30.72
CA PRO A 239 -15.76 -4.14 -29.36
C PRO A 239 -14.25 -4.40 -29.24
N TYR A 240 -13.55 -3.46 -28.60
CA TYR A 240 -12.14 -3.56 -28.24
C TYR A 240 -12.03 -3.71 -26.72
N ASN A 241 -11.17 -4.64 -26.29
CA ASN A 241 -10.78 -4.81 -24.89
C ASN A 241 -9.27 -5.07 -24.87
N GLY A 242 -8.52 -4.19 -24.23
CA GLY A 242 -7.08 -4.25 -24.25
C GLY A 242 -6.44 -3.27 -23.29
N THR A 243 -5.16 -3.00 -23.50
CA THR A 243 -4.38 -2.06 -22.71
C THR A 243 -3.64 -1.08 -23.61
N LEU A 244 -3.26 0.06 -23.03
CA LEU A 244 -2.30 1.00 -23.58
C LEU A 244 -1.22 1.21 -22.53
N THR A 245 0.03 0.86 -22.84
CA THR A 245 1.19 1.14 -21.99
C THR A 245 1.90 2.39 -22.48
N VAL A 246 2.41 3.20 -21.55
CA VAL A 246 3.08 4.47 -21.84
C VAL A 246 4.32 4.59 -20.97
N PRO A 247 5.53 4.56 -21.56
CA PRO A 247 6.76 4.67 -20.80
C PRO A 247 6.94 6.03 -20.11
N TYR A 248 7.59 6.02 -18.95
CA TYR A 248 8.06 7.20 -18.24
C TYR A 248 9.52 7.04 -17.79
N SER A 249 10.15 8.16 -17.40
CA SER A 249 11.53 8.20 -16.93
C SER A 249 11.66 8.66 -15.48
N ASN A 250 12.56 8.04 -14.73
CA ASN A 250 12.93 8.37 -13.34
C ASN A 250 11.74 8.46 -12.36
N GLY A 251 10.91 7.43 -12.32
CA GLY A 251 9.95 7.21 -11.24
C GLY A 251 10.63 7.08 -9.87
N ASN A 252 9.94 7.48 -8.82
CA ASN A 252 10.47 7.56 -7.46
C ASN A 252 9.95 6.46 -6.51
N GLY A 253 9.26 5.43 -7.03
CA GLY A 253 8.66 4.41 -6.17
C GLY A 253 7.30 4.78 -5.58
N GLY A 254 6.77 5.98 -5.83
CA GLY A 254 5.48 6.43 -5.27
C GLY A 254 4.27 5.75 -5.94
N SER A 255 3.19 5.56 -5.18
CA SER A 255 1.93 5.00 -5.68
C SER A 255 1.02 6.08 -6.24
N TYR A 256 0.36 5.80 -7.36
CA TYR A 256 -0.62 6.70 -7.97
C TYR A 256 -1.98 6.03 -8.08
N GLN A 257 -3.03 6.81 -7.88
CA GLN A 257 -4.41 6.33 -7.94
C GLN A 257 -4.95 6.37 -9.37
N THR A 258 -6.11 5.73 -9.59
CA THR A 258 -6.83 5.85 -10.84
C THR A 258 -7.20 7.31 -11.10
N ASN A 259 -6.96 7.79 -12.32
CA ASN A 259 -7.48 9.07 -12.78
C ASN A 259 -8.91 8.89 -13.32
N PRO A 260 -9.71 9.97 -13.41
CA PRO A 260 -10.97 9.91 -14.14
C PRO A 260 -10.73 9.34 -15.54
N SER A 261 -11.53 8.35 -15.93
CA SER A 261 -11.46 7.80 -17.28
C SER A 261 -11.85 8.86 -18.29
N PHE A 262 -11.28 8.77 -19.50
CA PHE A 262 -11.64 9.65 -20.61
C PHE A 262 -11.91 8.83 -21.86
N THR A 263 -12.69 9.39 -22.78
CA THR A 263 -13.04 8.74 -24.04
C THR A 263 -12.44 9.49 -25.22
N GLN A 264 -11.83 8.76 -26.15
CA GLN A 264 -11.25 9.28 -27.38
C GLN A 264 -11.44 8.24 -28.49
N ASN A 265 -11.87 8.67 -29.69
CA ASN A 265 -12.07 7.76 -30.84
C ASN A 265 -12.99 6.54 -30.59
N GLY A 266 -13.96 6.67 -29.68
CA GLY A 266 -14.86 5.57 -29.31
C GLY A 266 -14.28 4.57 -28.31
N LEU A 267 -13.08 4.83 -27.80
CA LEU A 267 -12.39 4.05 -26.76
C LEU A 267 -12.35 4.83 -25.46
N THR A 268 -12.61 4.15 -24.35
CA THR A 268 -12.49 4.65 -22.99
C THR A 268 -11.18 4.14 -22.38
N PHE A 269 -10.38 5.08 -21.87
CA PHE A 269 -9.09 4.85 -21.25
C PHE A 269 -9.21 5.09 -19.75
N SER A 270 -8.89 4.07 -18.96
CA SER A 270 -8.90 4.12 -17.50
C SER A 270 -7.49 3.83 -17.00
N LEU A 271 -6.85 4.81 -16.34
CA LEU A 271 -5.52 4.61 -15.76
C LEU A 271 -5.61 3.59 -14.62
N ASN A 272 -4.76 2.58 -14.65
CA ASN A 272 -4.68 1.58 -13.58
C ASN A 272 -3.94 2.16 -12.38
N GLN A 273 -4.42 1.89 -11.16
CA GLN A 273 -3.68 2.22 -9.94
C GLN A 273 -2.48 1.29 -9.81
N GLU A 274 -1.27 1.86 -9.74
CA GLU A 274 -0.03 1.10 -9.57
C GLU A 274 0.99 1.91 -8.76
N THR A 275 2.17 1.32 -8.55
CA THR A 275 3.33 1.94 -7.92
C THR A 275 4.40 2.15 -8.97
N LEU A 276 4.96 3.37 -9.04
CA LEU A 276 6.03 3.66 -9.98
C LEU A 276 7.26 2.79 -9.69
N ASN A 277 7.98 2.38 -10.73
CA ASN A 277 9.31 1.85 -10.59
C ASN A 277 10.25 2.93 -10.04
N ILE A 278 11.26 2.52 -9.28
CA ILE A 278 12.42 3.37 -9.03
C ILE A 278 13.27 3.35 -10.31
N GLY A 279 13.26 4.46 -11.06
CA GLY A 279 13.87 4.54 -12.39
C GLY A 279 12.84 4.52 -13.53
N ASN A 280 13.20 3.97 -14.69
CA ASN A 280 12.28 3.93 -15.84
C ASN A 280 11.19 2.87 -15.65
N GLY A 281 10.01 3.14 -16.20
CA GLY A 281 8.87 2.22 -16.12
C GLY A 281 7.78 2.56 -17.13
N VAL A 282 6.61 1.96 -16.96
CA VAL A 282 5.43 2.20 -17.79
C VAL A 282 4.22 2.46 -16.91
N ILE A 283 3.33 3.35 -17.34
CA ILE A 283 1.95 3.38 -16.83
C ILE A 283 1.06 2.57 -17.77
N THR A 284 0.01 1.98 -17.21
CA THR A 284 -0.96 1.17 -17.96
C THR A 284 -2.35 1.78 -17.89
N TYR A 285 -2.99 1.93 -19.05
CA TYR A 285 -4.41 2.19 -19.15
C TYR A 285 -5.12 0.91 -19.56
N SER A 286 -6.20 0.56 -18.88
CA SER A 286 -7.22 -0.33 -19.43
C SER A 286 -8.02 0.41 -20.50
N VAL A 287 -8.20 -0.23 -21.65
CA VAL A 287 -8.84 0.38 -22.83
C VAL A 287 -10.00 -0.49 -23.27
N THR A 288 -11.21 0.07 -23.26
CA THR A 288 -12.43 -0.63 -23.69
C THR A 288 -13.29 0.27 -24.57
N GLY A 289 -14.13 -0.27 -25.44
CA GLY A 289 -15.08 0.52 -26.22
C GLY A 289 -15.29 -0.02 -27.63
N ILE A 290 -15.83 0.80 -28.51
CA ILE A 290 -16.04 0.47 -29.93
C ILE A 290 -15.31 1.56 -30.73
N PRO A 291 -14.13 1.28 -31.31
CA PRO A 291 -13.35 2.28 -32.01
C PRO A 291 -14.12 2.76 -33.25
N ASN A 292 -13.94 4.03 -33.60
CA ASN A 292 -14.47 4.64 -34.82
C ASN A 292 -13.45 4.67 -35.98
N PHE A 293 -12.38 3.88 -35.86
CA PHE A 293 -11.31 3.75 -36.82
C PHE A 293 -10.87 2.27 -36.91
N SER A 294 -10.27 1.90 -38.03
CA SER A 294 -9.66 0.59 -38.23
C SER A 294 -8.18 0.75 -38.52
N SER A 295 -7.35 -0.11 -37.95
CA SER A 295 -5.95 -0.21 -38.32
C SER A 295 -5.80 -0.57 -39.81
N PRO A 296 -4.78 -0.06 -40.53
CA PRO A 296 -3.60 0.68 -40.06
C PRO A 296 -3.82 2.19 -39.84
N ASN A 297 -5.05 2.72 -39.95
CA ASN A 297 -5.28 4.14 -39.69
C ASN A 297 -4.93 4.44 -38.23
N ILE A 298 -4.17 5.51 -38.03
CA ILE A 298 -3.71 5.91 -36.70
C ILE A 298 -4.74 6.78 -35.98
N ALA A 299 -4.77 6.67 -34.66
CA ALA A 299 -5.47 7.59 -33.77
C ALA A 299 -4.47 8.21 -32.79
N THR A 300 -4.64 9.51 -32.52
CA THR A 300 -3.82 10.28 -31.58
C THR A 300 -4.57 10.44 -30.27
N ILE A 301 -4.00 9.90 -29.19
CA ILE A 301 -4.59 9.86 -27.87
C ILE A 301 -3.87 10.89 -26.98
N PRO A 302 -4.53 11.99 -26.58
CA PRO A 302 -3.94 12.95 -25.65
C PRO A 302 -3.91 12.33 -24.25
N LEU A 303 -2.73 12.30 -23.64
CA LEU A 303 -2.50 11.73 -22.32
C LEU A 303 -1.96 12.79 -21.37
N SER A 304 -2.42 12.71 -20.12
CA SER A 304 -1.91 13.52 -19.01
C SER A 304 -1.62 12.61 -17.82
N PHE A 305 -0.41 12.67 -17.29
CA PHE A 305 -0.01 11.94 -16.10
C PHE A 305 1.00 12.75 -15.28
N LEU A 306 0.69 12.99 -14.00
CA LEU A 306 1.50 13.77 -13.05
C LEU A 306 1.98 15.14 -13.60
N GLY A 307 1.12 15.81 -14.37
CA GLY A 307 1.40 17.12 -14.96
C GLY A 307 2.13 17.08 -16.31
N TYR A 308 2.61 15.92 -16.75
CA TYR A 308 3.18 15.73 -18.08
C TYR A 308 2.08 15.42 -19.09
N ASN A 309 2.11 16.11 -20.23
CA ASN A 309 1.14 15.94 -21.31
C ASN A 309 1.86 15.49 -22.59
N CYS A 310 1.36 14.47 -23.26
CA CYS A 310 1.86 14.05 -24.58
C CYS A 310 0.77 13.35 -25.40
N ASN A 311 1.06 13.06 -26.67
CA ASN A 311 0.14 12.43 -27.60
C ASN A 311 0.66 11.04 -27.98
N ALA A 312 -0.04 9.98 -27.57
CA ALA A 312 0.26 8.61 -27.97
C ALA A 312 -0.39 8.30 -29.33
N VAL A 313 0.29 7.54 -30.18
CA VAL A 313 -0.23 7.12 -31.47
C VAL A 313 -0.55 5.62 -31.42
N ILE A 314 -1.78 5.24 -31.71
CA ILE A 314 -2.24 3.85 -31.78
C ILE A 314 -2.80 3.54 -33.16
N GLY A 315 -2.92 2.27 -33.51
CA GLY A 315 -3.65 1.84 -34.71
C GLY A 315 -2.80 1.58 -35.96
N ALA A 316 -1.48 1.78 -35.94
CA ALA A 316 -0.60 1.60 -37.09
C ALA A 316 -0.42 0.14 -37.59
N ASN A 317 -1.14 -0.85 -37.05
CA ASN A 317 -0.92 -2.32 -37.24
C ASN A 317 0.43 -2.85 -36.70
N TYR A 318 1.30 -2.00 -36.16
CA TYR A 318 2.51 -2.38 -35.45
C TYR A 318 2.73 -1.37 -34.32
N SER A 319 2.88 -1.84 -33.09
CA SER A 319 3.44 -1.01 -32.01
C SER A 319 4.96 -1.14 -32.02
N SER A 320 5.67 -0.11 -31.55
CA SER A 320 7.10 -0.23 -31.26
C SER A 320 7.32 -1.38 -30.29
N PHE A 321 8.32 -2.22 -30.53
CA PHE A 321 8.68 -3.27 -29.58
C PHE A 321 9.13 -2.63 -28.27
N ALA A 322 8.61 -3.09 -27.13
CA ALA A 322 9.19 -2.76 -25.82
C ALA A 322 10.47 -3.57 -25.59
N VAL A 323 11.40 -3.05 -24.78
CA VAL A 323 12.63 -3.77 -24.42
C VAL A 323 12.27 -5.09 -23.74
N GLY A 324 12.84 -6.20 -24.23
CA GLY A 324 12.53 -7.55 -23.77
C GLY A 324 11.29 -8.19 -24.40
N GLU A 325 10.45 -7.43 -25.12
CA GLU A 325 9.25 -7.95 -25.78
C GLU A 325 9.64 -8.98 -26.84
N VAL A 326 8.97 -10.13 -26.81
CA VAL A 326 9.07 -11.17 -27.84
C VAL A 326 7.77 -11.20 -28.62
N ARG A 327 7.85 -11.05 -29.94
CA ARG A 327 6.75 -11.34 -30.86
C ARG A 327 7.03 -12.65 -31.58
N THR A 328 5.98 -13.45 -31.76
CA THR A 328 6.03 -14.71 -32.48
C THR A 328 4.91 -14.76 -33.50
N SER A 329 5.16 -15.45 -34.61
CA SER A 329 4.21 -15.57 -35.69
C SER A 329 4.27 -16.96 -36.33
N LYS A 330 3.10 -17.47 -36.69
CA LYS A 330 2.92 -18.62 -37.58
C LYS A 330 2.01 -18.19 -38.72
N ILE A 331 2.51 -18.28 -39.94
CA ILE A 331 1.74 -18.01 -41.18
C ILE A 331 1.67 -19.31 -41.98
N THR A 332 0.51 -19.56 -42.60
CA THR A 332 0.35 -20.71 -43.50
C THR A 332 -0.09 -20.23 -44.87
N VAL A 333 0.61 -20.68 -45.91
CA VAL A 333 0.24 -20.38 -47.31
C VAL A 333 0.09 -21.65 -48.12
N PRO A 334 -0.75 -21.66 -49.17
CA PRO A 334 -0.90 -22.85 -50.03
C PRO A 334 0.39 -23.14 -50.82
N ALA A 335 0.79 -24.41 -50.88
CA ALA A 335 2.07 -24.82 -51.47
C ALA A 335 2.15 -24.60 -52.98
N ILE A 336 1.14 -25.03 -53.74
CA ILE A 336 1.16 -24.91 -55.22
C ILE A 336 1.29 -23.44 -55.67
N PRO A 337 0.46 -22.49 -55.18
CA PRO A 337 0.64 -21.08 -55.52
C PRO A 337 1.99 -20.52 -55.10
N PHE A 338 2.54 -20.93 -53.95
CA PHE A 338 3.80 -20.39 -53.44
C PHE A 338 5.02 -20.83 -54.28
N ILE A 339 5.03 -22.06 -54.81
CA ILE A 339 6.13 -22.54 -55.68
C ILE A 339 5.94 -22.21 -57.17
N THR A 340 4.85 -21.53 -57.52
CA THR A 340 4.58 -21.16 -58.92
C THR A 340 5.01 -19.73 -59.15
N ASN A 341 6.14 -19.54 -59.84
CA ASN A 341 6.61 -18.22 -60.26
C ASN A 341 5.49 -17.40 -60.91
N GLY A 342 5.42 -16.13 -60.55
CA GLY A 342 4.40 -15.23 -61.07
C GLY A 342 4.49 -13.82 -60.49
N GLY A 343 4.02 -12.87 -61.28
CA GLY A 343 4.09 -11.45 -60.94
C GLY A 343 5.52 -10.89 -61.05
N SER A 344 5.72 -9.72 -60.46
CA SER A 344 7.03 -9.06 -60.37
C SER A 344 7.12 -8.31 -59.05
N ARG A 345 8.21 -8.53 -58.32
CA ARG A 345 8.47 -7.94 -57.01
C ARG A 345 9.83 -7.26 -57.04
N ASN A 346 9.89 -6.12 -56.39
CA ASN A 346 11.12 -5.36 -56.20
C ASN A 346 12.00 -6.04 -55.14
N MET A 347 13.26 -6.27 -55.44
CA MET A 347 14.20 -6.96 -54.55
C MET A 347 15.59 -6.32 -54.63
N MET A 348 16.32 -6.34 -53.52
CA MET A 348 17.74 -5.96 -53.50
C MET A 348 18.59 -7.15 -54.00
N ASN A 349 19.55 -6.93 -54.90
CA ASN A 349 20.54 -7.93 -55.33
C ASN A 349 21.94 -7.69 -54.73
N GLY A 350 22.02 -6.80 -53.75
CA GLY A 350 23.24 -6.43 -53.04
C GLY A 350 22.92 -5.53 -51.85
N LYS A 351 23.95 -4.92 -51.26
CA LYS A 351 23.84 -4.14 -50.02
C LYS A 351 23.66 -2.64 -50.26
N ALA A 352 24.12 -2.14 -51.40
CA ALA A 352 23.99 -0.73 -51.73
C ALA A 352 22.55 -0.43 -52.14
N ILE A 353 22.08 0.78 -51.89
CA ILE A 353 20.69 1.17 -52.21
C ILE A 353 20.39 1.15 -53.73
N THR A 354 21.44 1.14 -54.55
CA THR A 354 21.39 1.01 -56.01
C THR A 354 21.37 -0.43 -56.51
N ASP A 355 21.63 -1.40 -55.63
CA ASP A 355 21.66 -2.83 -55.95
C ASP A 355 20.23 -3.36 -55.99
N ILE A 356 19.50 -2.98 -57.03
CA ILE A 356 18.10 -3.31 -57.23
C ILE A 356 17.92 -4.28 -58.38
N THR A 357 16.94 -5.17 -58.24
CA THR A 357 16.48 -6.09 -59.26
C THR A 357 14.97 -6.33 -59.11
N THR A 358 14.42 -7.17 -59.96
CA THR A 358 13.08 -7.72 -59.81
C THR A 358 13.12 -9.25 -59.75
N THR A 359 12.15 -9.85 -59.09
CA THR A 359 11.95 -11.30 -59.06
C THR A 359 10.50 -11.66 -59.30
N ASP A 360 10.26 -12.84 -59.90
CA ASP A 360 8.96 -13.48 -60.07
C ASP A 360 8.67 -14.53 -58.97
N ARG A 361 9.60 -14.71 -58.01
CA ARG A 361 9.44 -15.58 -56.83
C ARG A 361 8.29 -15.07 -55.96
N GLN A 362 7.41 -15.96 -55.53
CA GLN A 362 6.21 -15.60 -54.76
C GLN A 362 6.54 -15.24 -53.32
N ALA A 363 5.74 -14.33 -52.74
CA ALA A 363 5.88 -13.90 -51.36
C ALA A 363 4.81 -14.53 -50.46
N ALA A 364 5.22 -14.92 -49.25
CA ALA A 364 4.32 -15.50 -48.26
C ALA A 364 3.22 -14.50 -47.88
N TYR A 365 3.58 -13.22 -47.69
CA TYR A 365 2.61 -12.17 -47.34
C TYR A 365 1.47 -12.02 -48.36
N GLU A 366 1.75 -12.17 -49.66
CA GLU A 366 0.76 -11.97 -50.72
C GLU A 366 -0.21 -13.14 -50.85
N LEU A 367 0.23 -14.35 -50.48
CA LEU A 367 -0.59 -15.57 -50.49
C LEU A 367 -1.24 -15.86 -49.12
N ALA A 368 -0.87 -15.11 -48.08
CA ALA A 368 -1.46 -15.21 -46.76
C ALA A 368 -2.89 -14.65 -46.75
N THR A 369 -3.75 -15.25 -45.91
CA THR A 369 -5.08 -14.70 -45.65
C THR A 369 -5.00 -13.33 -44.97
N ALA A 370 -6.05 -12.51 -45.04
CA ALA A 370 -6.08 -11.22 -44.33
C ALA A 370 -5.83 -11.36 -42.81
N ALA A 371 -6.25 -12.48 -42.21
CA ALA A 371 -6.00 -12.78 -40.80
C ALA A 371 -4.55 -13.18 -40.53
N ASP A 372 -3.84 -13.75 -41.50
CA ASP A 372 -2.42 -14.10 -41.37
C ASP A 372 -1.50 -12.92 -41.73
N GLN A 373 -1.91 -12.06 -42.66
CA GLN A 373 -1.17 -10.84 -43.01
C GLN A 373 -0.94 -9.93 -41.79
N SER A 374 -1.90 -9.86 -40.87
CA SER A 374 -1.77 -9.09 -39.63
C SER A 374 -0.81 -9.71 -38.60
N LYS A 375 -0.38 -10.97 -38.80
CA LYS A 375 0.55 -11.68 -37.91
C LYS A 375 2.01 -11.47 -38.30
N PHE A 376 2.29 -10.89 -39.46
CA PHE A 376 3.67 -10.63 -39.88
C PHE A 376 4.33 -9.64 -38.94
N ILE A 377 5.56 -9.95 -38.52
CA ILE A 377 6.29 -9.14 -37.55
C ILE A 377 6.93 -7.97 -38.29
N ILE A 378 6.72 -6.74 -37.81
CA ILE A 378 7.34 -5.53 -38.35
C ILE A 378 8.28 -4.92 -37.30
N ILE A 379 9.55 -4.73 -37.66
CA ILE A 379 10.61 -4.15 -36.83
C ILE A 379 11.13 -2.90 -37.52
N ASN A 380 10.89 -1.72 -36.95
CA ASN A 380 11.33 -0.44 -37.55
C ASN A 380 10.98 -0.29 -39.04
N GLY A 381 9.77 -0.72 -39.43
CA GLY A 381 9.31 -0.69 -40.82
C GLY A 381 9.74 -1.88 -41.69
N LEU A 382 10.63 -2.75 -41.20
CA LEU A 382 11.00 -4.00 -41.88
C LEU A 382 10.03 -5.12 -41.47
N ARG A 383 9.24 -5.60 -42.43
CA ARG A 383 8.41 -6.79 -42.25
C ARG A 383 9.28 -8.04 -42.41
N MET A 384 9.30 -8.93 -41.40
CA MET A 384 9.87 -10.27 -41.54
C MET A 384 8.96 -11.11 -42.43
N ASP A 385 9.51 -11.74 -43.47
CA ASP A 385 8.75 -12.42 -44.52
C ASP A 385 9.53 -13.62 -45.08
N PHE A 386 8.90 -14.34 -46.02
CA PHE A 386 9.53 -15.37 -46.85
C PHE A 386 9.19 -15.15 -48.32
N LEU A 387 10.19 -15.36 -49.19
CA LEU A 387 9.98 -15.63 -50.61
C LEU A 387 10.17 -17.13 -50.89
N GLU A 388 9.66 -17.61 -52.01
CA GLU A 388 10.09 -18.89 -52.59
C GLU A 388 11.62 -18.88 -52.88
N SER A 389 12.34 -19.99 -52.78
CA SER A 389 13.78 -20.07 -53.13
C SER A 389 13.97 -20.55 -54.57
N TYR A 390 15.08 -20.16 -55.22
CA TYR A 390 15.45 -20.69 -56.54
C TYR A 390 15.57 -22.22 -56.62
N ASN A 391 15.73 -22.91 -55.48
CA ASN A 391 15.74 -24.35 -55.42
C ASN A 391 14.34 -24.90 -55.09
N ASN A 392 13.87 -25.80 -55.97
CA ASN A 392 12.51 -26.32 -55.98
C ASN A 392 12.08 -26.86 -54.61
N GLY A 393 11.31 -26.04 -53.89
CA GLY A 393 10.69 -26.39 -52.63
C GLY A 393 11.33 -25.86 -51.35
N SER A 394 12.43 -25.13 -51.47
CA SER A 394 13.00 -24.33 -50.39
C SER A 394 12.33 -22.95 -50.33
N VAL A 395 12.64 -22.18 -49.29
CA VAL A 395 12.19 -20.79 -49.12
C VAL A 395 13.38 -19.88 -48.94
N SER A 396 13.15 -18.57 -48.87
CA SER A 396 14.19 -17.62 -48.53
C SER A 396 13.67 -16.65 -47.48
N PRO A 397 14.28 -16.59 -46.29
CA PRO A 397 13.96 -15.59 -45.29
C PRO A 397 14.28 -14.20 -45.84
N LYS A 398 13.38 -13.25 -45.61
CA LYS A 398 13.48 -11.89 -46.12
C LYS A 398 13.02 -10.87 -45.09
N PHE A 399 13.59 -9.67 -45.20
CA PHE A 399 12.88 -8.47 -44.81
C PHE A 399 12.21 -7.85 -46.02
N PHE A 400 11.05 -7.22 -45.83
CA PHE A 400 10.44 -6.31 -46.78
C PHE A 400 10.38 -4.91 -46.17
N ASN A 401 10.90 -3.90 -46.87
CA ASN A 401 10.81 -2.52 -46.39
C ASN A 401 9.40 -1.98 -46.63
N ASN A 402 8.58 -2.00 -45.57
CA ASN A 402 7.20 -1.53 -45.56
C ASN A 402 7.10 -0.03 -45.18
N SER A 403 8.22 0.65 -45.00
CA SER A 403 8.24 2.09 -44.72
C SER A 403 8.20 2.92 -46.02
N SER A 404 7.91 4.21 -45.89
CA SER A 404 7.90 5.15 -47.03
C SER A 404 9.30 5.67 -47.40
N SER A 405 10.35 5.25 -46.69
CA SER A 405 11.73 5.71 -46.86
C SER A 405 12.72 4.56 -46.97
N ASP A 406 13.89 4.84 -47.54
CA ASP A 406 14.98 3.87 -47.57
C ASP A 406 15.53 3.68 -46.13
N LEU A 407 15.92 2.44 -45.80
CA LEU A 407 16.39 2.07 -44.46
C LEU A 407 17.80 1.49 -44.53
N THR A 408 18.57 1.69 -43.46
CA THR A 408 19.88 1.07 -43.26
C THR A 408 19.88 0.30 -41.94
N TYR A 409 20.39 -0.92 -41.98
CA TYR A 409 20.51 -1.81 -40.84
C TYR A 409 21.79 -2.64 -40.93
N ASN A 410 22.27 -3.14 -39.80
CA ASN A 410 23.32 -4.14 -39.77
C ASN A 410 22.69 -5.49 -39.45
N ILE A 411 23.12 -6.52 -40.16
CA ILE A 411 22.64 -7.88 -39.95
C ILE A 411 23.83 -8.85 -39.86
N SER A 412 23.73 -9.80 -38.95
CA SER A 412 24.58 -10.99 -38.91
C SER A 412 23.72 -12.19 -38.58
N SER A 413 23.87 -13.28 -39.33
CA SER A 413 23.06 -14.47 -39.14
C SER A 413 23.89 -15.72 -38.87
N LEU A 414 23.37 -16.57 -38.01
CA LEU A 414 23.79 -17.96 -37.82
C LEU A 414 22.72 -18.84 -38.48
N SER A 415 23.08 -19.52 -39.57
CA SER A 415 22.25 -20.54 -40.22
C SER A 415 22.85 -21.92 -39.97
N THR A 416 22.02 -22.95 -39.98
CA THR A 416 22.44 -24.35 -39.90
C THR A 416 23.39 -24.78 -41.04
N ASN A 417 23.26 -24.18 -42.23
CA ASN A 417 24.08 -24.54 -43.39
C ASN A 417 25.08 -23.45 -43.78
N ASP A 418 24.71 -22.18 -43.65
CA ASP A 418 25.49 -21.07 -44.21
C ASP A 418 25.19 -19.70 -43.54
N ALA A 419 26.13 -19.22 -42.73
CA ALA A 419 25.98 -17.94 -42.03
C ALA A 419 26.15 -16.72 -42.97
N ASN A 420 25.35 -15.66 -42.79
CA ASN A 420 25.65 -14.34 -43.36
C ASN A 420 26.47 -13.51 -42.37
N ILE A 421 27.78 -13.43 -42.62
CA ILE A 421 28.74 -12.68 -41.80
C ILE A 421 29.12 -11.31 -42.39
N THR A 422 28.52 -10.89 -43.50
CA THR A 422 28.91 -9.67 -44.23
C THR A 422 27.83 -8.59 -44.26
N GLY A 423 26.79 -8.68 -43.43
CA GLY A 423 25.61 -7.82 -43.48
C GLY A 423 25.70 -6.44 -42.82
N ALA A 424 26.87 -5.98 -42.37
CA ALA A 424 27.02 -4.64 -41.81
C ALA A 424 26.80 -3.53 -42.85
N GLY A 425 26.03 -2.49 -42.53
CA GLY A 425 25.73 -1.35 -43.42
C GLY A 425 24.83 -1.71 -44.61
N THR A 426 23.96 -2.71 -44.46
CA THR A 426 23.02 -3.12 -45.51
C THR A 426 21.92 -2.08 -45.65
N SER A 427 21.63 -1.65 -46.87
CA SER A 427 20.53 -0.74 -47.18
C SER A 427 19.42 -1.46 -47.92
N ILE A 428 18.17 -1.04 -47.68
CA ILE A 428 16.99 -1.61 -48.33
C ILE A 428 16.06 -0.48 -48.77
N LYS A 429 15.69 -0.50 -50.05
CA LYS A 429 14.86 0.52 -50.67
C LYS A 429 13.40 0.39 -50.24
N ALA A 430 12.70 1.51 -50.07
CA ALA A 430 11.27 1.50 -49.75
C ALA A 430 10.48 0.65 -50.76
N GLY A 431 9.71 -0.32 -50.28
CA GLY A 431 8.94 -1.25 -51.12
C GLY A 431 9.76 -2.38 -51.76
N TYR A 432 10.96 -2.67 -51.29
CA TYR A 432 11.81 -3.77 -51.77
C TYR A 432 11.96 -4.88 -50.74
N TYR A 433 12.08 -6.13 -51.20
CA TYR A 433 12.60 -7.24 -50.40
C TYR A 433 14.12 -7.13 -50.24
N SER A 434 14.63 -7.55 -49.11
CA SER A 434 16.06 -7.53 -48.78
C SER A 434 16.86 -8.43 -49.71
N TYR A 435 18.19 -8.26 -49.66
CA TYR A 435 19.14 -9.23 -50.18
C TYR A 435 19.15 -10.49 -49.29
N ASN A 436 20.30 -11.08 -49.00
CA ASN A 436 20.38 -12.32 -48.24
C ASN A 436 20.22 -12.10 -46.73
N ILE A 437 19.39 -12.93 -46.10
CA ILE A 437 19.25 -13.01 -44.63
C ILE A 437 20.07 -14.20 -44.10
N ASP A 438 19.95 -15.35 -44.74
CA ASP A 438 20.90 -16.47 -44.68
C ASP A 438 22.08 -16.20 -45.63
N GLY A 439 23.02 -17.14 -45.76
CA GLY A 439 24.22 -16.93 -46.58
C GLY A 439 23.95 -16.94 -48.09
N ASN A 440 22.96 -17.72 -48.55
CA ASN A 440 22.81 -18.11 -49.96
C ASN A 440 21.40 -17.96 -50.54
N ASP A 441 20.42 -17.42 -49.80
CA ASP A 441 19.03 -17.32 -50.22
C ASP A 441 18.31 -18.66 -50.42
N ASP A 442 18.86 -19.77 -49.93
CA ASP A 442 18.29 -21.10 -50.07
C ASP A 442 18.11 -21.77 -48.70
N PHE A 443 16.94 -21.53 -48.11
CA PHE A 443 16.56 -22.02 -46.80
C PHE A 443 15.72 -23.30 -46.92
N SER A 444 16.33 -24.44 -46.62
CA SER A 444 15.68 -25.75 -46.77
C SER A 444 14.46 -25.93 -45.84
N CYS A 445 13.34 -26.36 -46.40
CA CYS A 445 12.11 -26.66 -45.65
C CYS A 445 11.33 -27.85 -46.25
N THR A 446 12.03 -28.92 -46.60
CA THR A 446 11.44 -30.06 -47.34
C THR A 446 10.52 -30.95 -46.48
N ALA A 447 9.55 -31.63 -47.12
CA ALA A 447 8.55 -32.45 -46.40
C ALA A 447 9.14 -33.74 -45.78
N ASP A 448 10.22 -34.27 -46.37
CA ASP A 448 10.87 -35.53 -45.97
C ASP A 448 12.39 -35.38 -45.72
N GLY A 449 12.89 -34.15 -45.50
CA GLY A 449 14.33 -33.86 -45.45
C GLY A 449 14.75 -32.84 -44.40
N ALA A 450 15.92 -32.22 -44.60
CA ALA A 450 16.48 -31.24 -43.68
C ALA A 450 15.60 -29.99 -43.59
N THR A 451 15.46 -29.46 -42.38
CA THR A 451 14.86 -28.15 -42.13
C THR A 451 15.95 -27.22 -41.63
N GLU A 452 16.03 -26.05 -42.23
CA GLU A 452 16.98 -25.03 -41.80
C GLU A 452 16.40 -24.16 -40.69
N TYR A 453 17.33 -23.54 -39.97
CA TYR A 453 17.05 -22.58 -38.93
C TYR A 453 18.05 -21.45 -39.05
N VAL A 454 17.55 -20.21 -39.05
CA VAL A 454 18.40 -19.03 -39.01
C VAL A 454 18.05 -18.15 -37.82
N ASN A 455 19.07 -17.83 -37.03
CA ASN A 455 19.04 -16.83 -35.99
C ASN A 455 19.80 -15.58 -36.47
N VAL A 456 19.23 -14.42 -36.26
CA VAL A 456 19.70 -13.17 -36.86
C VAL A 456 19.76 -12.09 -35.80
N MET A 457 20.92 -11.47 -35.66
CA MET A 457 21.06 -10.22 -34.92
C MET A 457 20.90 -9.06 -35.89
N VAL A 458 19.96 -8.16 -35.61
CA VAL A 458 19.76 -6.94 -36.39
C VAL A 458 19.90 -5.70 -35.50
N THR A 459 20.65 -4.70 -35.99
CA THR A 459 20.76 -3.39 -35.34
C THR A 459 20.44 -2.27 -36.30
N PHE A 460 19.83 -1.21 -35.77
CA PHE A 460 19.43 -0.03 -36.53
C PHE A 460 20.26 1.20 -36.13
N GLY A 461 20.27 2.23 -36.98
CA GLY A 461 21.01 3.47 -36.71
C GLY A 461 20.54 4.23 -35.46
N ASN A 462 19.34 3.95 -34.96
CA ASN A 462 18.81 4.49 -33.70
C ASN A 462 19.34 3.74 -32.45
N GLY A 463 20.19 2.73 -32.62
CA GLY A 463 20.77 1.94 -31.53
C GLY A 463 19.92 0.76 -31.06
N GLU A 464 18.73 0.55 -31.62
CA GLU A 464 17.90 -0.60 -31.28
C GLU A 464 18.49 -1.90 -31.82
N TRP A 465 18.45 -2.94 -30.99
CA TRP A 465 19.02 -4.25 -31.24
C TRP A 465 17.96 -5.34 -31.04
N TYR A 466 17.86 -6.23 -32.02
CA TYR A 466 16.89 -7.32 -32.02
C TYR A 466 17.55 -8.66 -32.33
N ASN A 467 17.00 -9.71 -31.73
CA ASN A 467 17.21 -11.09 -32.13
C ASN A 467 15.99 -11.56 -32.91
N CYS A 468 16.18 -12.02 -34.14
CA CYS A 468 15.13 -12.48 -35.03
C CYS A 468 15.40 -13.94 -35.45
N THR A 469 14.34 -14.72 -35.60
CA THR A 469 14.46 -16.10 -36.10
C THR A 469 13.50 -16.35 -37.24
N TRP A 470 13.96 -17.10 -38.24
CA TRP A 470 13.12 -17.69 -39.28
C TRP A 470 13.26 -19.20 -39.21
N HIS A 471 12.13 -19.87 -39.34
CA HIS A 471 12.03 -21.31 -39.53
C HIS A 471 10.84 -21.61 -40.43
N ALA A 472 10.96 -22.64 -41.26
CA ALA A 472 9.91 -23.02 -42.18
C ALA A 472 9.81 -24.54 -42.26
N THR A 473 8.58 -25.03 -42.34
CA THR A 473 8.27 -26.42 -42.66
C THR A 473 7.20 -26.46 -43.74
N ARG A 474 7.03 -27.61 -44.39
CA ARG A 474 5.95 -27.78 -45.37
C ARG A 474 5.37 -29.19 -45.34
N ASP A 475 4.13 -29.29 -45.79
CA ASP A 475 3.53 -30.54 -46.22
C ASP A 475 3.20 -30.46 -47.73
N VAL A 476 2.48 -31.46 -48.24
CA VAL A 476 2.10 -31.51 -49.66
C VAL A 476 1.19 -30.35 -50.10
N ASN A 477 0.45 -29.75 -49.17
CA ASN A 477 -0.57 -28.75 -49.44
C ASN A 477 -0.17 -27.34 -49.01
N SER A 478 0.72 -27.19 -48.03
CA SER A 478 1.00 -25.91 -47.36
C SER A 478 2.46 -25.72 -46.98
N TYR A 479 2.89 -24.46 -46.98
CA TYR A 479 4.08 -24.01 -46.22
C TYR A 479 3.64 -23.39 -44.90
N HIS A 480 4.41 -23.66 -43.86
CA HIS A 480 4.26 -23.08 -42.53
C HIS A 480 5.51 -22.29 -42.18
N PHE A 481 5.32 -20.98 -42.03
CA PHE A 481 6.38 -20.03 -41.71
C PHE A 481 6.30 -19.62 -40.25
N TYR A 482 7.42 -19.78 -39.54
CA TYR A 482 7.56 -19.45 -38.14
C TYR A 482 8.59 -18.34 -38.00
N MET A 483 8.19 -17.25 -37.35
CA MET A 483 9.06 -16.10 -37.14
C MET A 483 9.00 -15.69 -35.68
N THR A 484 10.14 -15.30 -35.13
CA THR A 484 10.19 -14.63 -33.83
C THR A 484 11.08 -13.40 -33.90
N ALA A 485 10.76 -12.38 -33.10
CA ALA A 485 11.62 -11.23 -32.90
C ALA A 485 11.58 -10.85 -31.43
N GLN A 486 12.74 -10.53 -30.87
CA GLN A 486 12.88 -10.01 -29.52
C GLN A 486 13.66 -8.71 -29.57
N ARG A 487 13.16 -7.65 -28.93
CA ARG A 487 13.95 -6.44 -28.69
C ARG A 487 14.85 -6.65 -27.49
N LEU A 488 16.15 -6.40 -27.64
CA LEU A 488 17.15 -6.70 -26.63
C LEU A 488 17.57 -5.49 -25.79
N ASN A 489 17.40 -4.25 -26.28
CA ASN A 489 17.77 -3.02 -25.57
C ASN A 489 16.82 -1.84 -25.75
#